data_AF-A0A972U7Y6-F1
#
_entry.id   AF-A0A972U7Y6-F1
#
_cell.length_a   1.000
_cell.length_b   1.000
_cell.length_c   1.000
_cell.angle_alpha   90.00
_cell.angle_beta   90.00
_cell.angle_gamma   90.00
#
_symmetry.space_group_name_H-M   'P 1'
#
loop_
_entity.id
_entity.type
_entity.pdbx_description
1 polymer ?
#
loop_
_entity_poly.entity_id
_entity_poly.type
_entity_poly.pdbx_seq_one_letter_code
_entity_poly.pdbx_strand_id
1 'polypeptide(L)'
;MPIDQTIAVISDIHFEPVPGAGRPNSDIADILLHRAVARLNDIIRPDVTVVLGDLLNDAGTPGATSRRARLRAILDELESPVIVIPGNHDGDESAFYADFERPPAIVEVAGMRLLPFIDEDRPGYCASRRPADRDRFRLAREGFGGPIVALQHVPVFPDGAVDCPYNHLDAAEIIAAMNAADVTISLSGHYHAGFPPLRVGPTLMASVPALYCAPFSLSVVRLRDGCPEMESHALAVDPALQLCDYHVHSEFGYCAQDTSFARGADLAGRLGLAEIGFAEHSGQLYFLPDEYWNGECHRAGVDGIDPFISRMDDYLAAGTAVRGPGVKVGLELDFDFQGRAVLQPRDRQRADHLLGSVHRLAVLECEDPDPVEIVEAFLWMVDAIVAQGVDILAHPFRIIRREDIELNHAILDRVVTALHRTHTAAEINVHLGGPPLEFVTMCMDRGVKLALGGDAHHLLDIGNFAQHLAILEAAGAPADLNEVLFRLESCR
;
A
#
# COMPACT_ATOMS: atom_id res chain seq x y z
N MET A 1 0.29 13.02 -32.29
CA MET A 1 1.38 12.67 -31.36
C MET A 1 1.21 11.19 -31.05
N PRO A 2 2.28 10.41 -30.91
CA PRO A 2 2.11 9.06 -30.41
C PRO A 2 1.52 9.12 -29.02
N ILE A 3 0.52 8.27 -28.79
CA ILE A 3 -0.17 8.17 -27.51
C ILE A 3 0.57 7.06 -26.77
N ASP A 4 1.22 7.41 -25.66
CA ASP A 4 1.75 6.41 -24.73
C ASP A 4 0.57 5.80 -23.98
N GLN A 5 0.46 4.47 -23.95
CA GLN A 5 -0.54 3.77 -23.15
C GLN A 5 0.09 3.04 -21.98
N THR A 6 -0.62 2.97 -20.86
CA THR A 6 -0.21 2.26 -19.65
C THR A 6 -1.26 1.23 -19.26
N ILE A 7 -0.85 -0.04 -19.17
CA ILE A 7 -1.69 -1.15 -18.73
C ILE A 7 -1.14 -1.65 -17.40
N ALA A 8 -1.98 -1.73 -16.37
CA ALA A 8 -1.66 -2.44 -15.15
C ALA A 8 -2.15 -3.89 -15.22
N VAL A 9 -1.35 -4.83 -14.74
CA VAL A 9 -1.63 -6.27 -14.79
C VAL A 9 -1.46 -6.87 -13.40
N ILE A 10 -2.53 -7.45 -12.89
CA ILE A 10 -2.58 -8.20 -11.64
C ILE A 10 -2.99 -9.63 -11.99
N SER A 11 -2.43 -10.63 -11.33
CA SER A 11 -2.83 -12.02 -11.55
C SER A 11 -2.72 -12.86 -10.29
N ASP A 12 -3.48 -13.95 -10.24
CA ASP A 12 -3.34 -15.02 -9.26
C ASP A 12 -3.34 -14.46 -7.83
N ILE A 13 -4.49 -13.90 -7.43
CA ILE A 13 -4.69 -13.32 -6.10
C ILE A 13 -4.81 -14.45 -5.06
N HIS A 14 -5.43 -15.58 -5.43
CA HIS A 14 -5.62 -16.77 -4.59
C HIS A 14 -6.15 -16.43 -3.18
N PHE A 15 -7.18 -15.59 -3.08
CA PHE A 15 -7.69 -15.16 -1.78
C PHE A 15 -8.33 -16.33 -0.99
N GLU A 16 -7.86 -16.53 0.24
CA GLU A 16 -8.42 -17.42 1.25
C GLU A 16 -8.18 -16.80 2.63
N PRO A 17 -9.22 -16.22 3.26
CA PRO A 17 -9.07 -15.42 4.48
C PRO A 17 -8.69 -16.24 5.72
N VAL A 18 -8.74 -17.57 5.68
CA VAL A 18 -8.34 -18.42 6.81
C VAL A 18 -6.84 -18.71 6.72
N PRO A 19 -6.02 -18.25 7.69
CA PRO A 19 -4.58 -18.52 7.70
C PRO A 19 -4.28 -20.02 7.63
N GLY A 20 -3.42 -20.41 6.69
CA GLY A 20 -3.01 -21.79 6.48
C GLY A 20 -4.02 -22.70 5.76
N ALA A 21 -5.22 -22.21 5.41
CA ALA A 21 -6.19 -22.97 4.63
C ALA A 21 -5.94 -22.91 3.11
N GLY A 22 -5.19 -21.91 2.65
CA GLY A 22 -4.85 -21.70 1.24
C GLY A 22 -3.36 -21.78 0.96
N ARG A 23 -2.97 -21.18 -0.16
CA ARG A 23 -1.57 -20.94 -0.52
C ARG A 23 -0.91 -19.98 0.49
N PRO A 24 0.43 -19.94 0.59
CA PRO A 24 1.11 -18.94 1.41
C PRO A 24 0.58 -17.53 1.11
N ASN A 25 0.35 -16.69 2.11
CA ASN A 25 -0.16 -15.30 1.95
C ASN A 25 -1.55 -15.14 1.32
N SER A 26 -2.28 -16.22 1.06
CA SER A 26 -3.69 -16.14 0.62
C SER A 26 -4.58 -15.39 1.62
N ASP A 27 -4.19 -15.43 2.90
CA ASP A 27 -4.86 -14.81 4.05
C ASP A 27 -4.69 -13.30 4.12
N ILE A 28 -3.76 -12.74 3.36
CA ILE A 28 -3.53 -11.30 3.23
C ILE A 28 -3.73 -10.80 1.79
N ALA A 29 -4.21 -11.64 0.88
CA ALA A 29 -4.26 -11.30 -0.55
C ALA A 29 -5.21 -10.14 -0.88
N ASP A 30 -6.24 -9.93 -0.08
CA ASP A 30 -7.12 -8.77 -0.15
C ASP A 30 -6.43 -7.48 0.31
N ILE A 31 -5.59 -7.55 1.35
CA ILE A 31 -4.74 -6.44 1.79
C ILE A 31 -3.75 -6.08 0.68
N LEU A 32 -3.12 -7.09 0.06
CA LEU A 32 -2.22 -6.89 -1.08
C LEU A 32 -2.95 -6.27 -2.28
N LEU A 33 -4.20 -6.69 -2.54
CA LEU A 33 -5.02 -6.12 -3.61
C LEU A 33 -5.36 -4.64 -3.33
N HIS A 34 -5.77 -4.29 -2.11
CA HIS A 34 -6.01 -2.88 -1.75
C HIS A 34 -4.73 -2.03 -1.94
N ARG A 35 -3.57 -2.54 -1.52
CA ARG A 35 -2.28 -1.85 -1.74
C ARG A 35 -1.97 -1.69 -3.23
N ALA A 36 -2.29 -2.69 -4.05
CA ALA A 36 -2.16 -2.58 -5.50
C ALA A 36 -3.07 -1.47 -6.04
N VAL A 37 -4.34 -1.44 -5.64
CA VAL A 37 -5.29 -0.40 -6.06
C VAL A 37 -4.81 1.00 -5.66
N ALA A 38 -4.37 1.19 -4.42
CA ALA A 38 -3.79 2.46 -3.97
C ALA A 38 -2.57 2.87 -4.82
N ARG A 39 -1.64 1.94 -5.08
CA ARG A 39 -0.48 2.17 -5.95
C ARG A 39 -0.90 2.59 -7.37
N LEU A 40 -1.96 1.97 -7.89
CA LEU A 40 -2.48 2.25 -9.22
C LEU A 40 -3.15 3.62 -9.30
N ASN A 41 -3.95 4.02 -8.32
CA ASN A 41 -4.63 5.31 -8.33
C ASN A 41 -3.66 6.48 -8.05
N ASP A 42 -2.73 6.30 -7.11
CA ASP A 42 -1.90 7.40 -6.62
C ASP A 42 -0.66 7.65 -7.48
N ILE A 43 -0.03 6.58 -7.97
CA ILE A 43 1.32 6.66 -8.58
C ILE A 43 1.29 6.28 -10.07
N ILE A 44 0.72 5.12 -10.41
CA ILE A 44 0.86 4.58 -11.78
C ILE A 44 -0.14 5.20 -12.76
N ARG A 45 -1.40 5.35 -12.32
CA ARG A 45 -2.54 5.86 -13.09
C ARG A 45 -2.66 5.24 -14.49
N PRO A 46 -2.91 3.91 -14.57
CA PRO A 46 -2.99 3.22 -15.85
C PRO A 46 -4.23 3.64 -16.65
N ASP A 47 -4.17 3.51 -17.96
CA ASP A 47 -5.34 3.68 -18.84
C ASP A 47 -6.35 2.54 -18.66
N VAL A 48 -5.88 1.36 -18.25
CA VAL A 48 -6.70 0.17 -17.97
C VAL A 48 -5.96 -0.77 -17.01
N THR A 49 -6.69 -1.37 -16.09
CA THR A 49 -6.20 -2.44 -15.21
C THR A 49 -6.79 -3.77 -15.65
N VAL A 50 -5.97 -4.80 -15.77
CA VAL A 50 -6.40 -6.16 -16.12
C VAL A 50 -6.07 -7.13 -15.00
N VAL A 51 -7.02 -8.00 -14.68
CA VAL A 51 -6.91 -9.04 -13.65
C VAL A 51 -7.04 -10.40 -14.33
N LEU A 52 -5.94 -11.17 -14.36
CA LEU A 52 -5.78 -12.36 -15.21
C LEU A 52 -6.11 -13.67 -14.50
N GLY A 53 -7.16 -13.69 -13.67
CA GLY A 53 -7.71 -14.91 -13.08
C GLY A 53 -7.04 -15.40 -11.80
N ASP A 54 -7.56 -16.52 -11.32
CA ASP A 54 -7.27 -17.12 -10.01
C ASP A 54 -7.44 -16.11 -8.88
N LEU A 55 -8.62 -15.48 -8.84
CA LEU A 55 -8.99 -14.53 -7.79
C LEU A 55 -9.13 -15.25 -6.44
N LEU A 56 -9.74 -16.44 -6.43
CA LEU A 56 -9.91 -17.27 -5.25
C LEU A 56 -8.90 -18.42 -5.23
N ASN A 57 -8.56 -18.87 -4.02
CA ASN A 57 -7.81 -20.13 -3.87
C ASN A 57 -8.65 -21.36 -4.28
N ASP A 58 -9.95 -21.33 -3.98
CA ASP A 58 -10.91 -22.40 -4.32
C ASP A 58 -12.35 -21.87 -4.37
N ALA A 59 -12.90 -21.79 -5.58
CA ALA A 59 -14.29 -21.38 -5.82
C ALA A 59 -15.35 -22.45 -5.47
N GLY A 60 -14.95 -23.68 -5.15
CA GLY A 60 -15.84 -24.76 -4.71
C GLY A 60 -16.28 -24.64 -3.25
N THR A 61 -15.75 -23.68 -2.50
CA THR A 61 -16.03 -23.49 -1.08
C THR A 61 -17.33 -22.71 -0.84
N PRO A 62 -18.08 -22.97 0.27
CA PRO A 62 -19.33 -22.25 0.57
C PRO A 62 -19.20 -20.72 0.69
N GLY A 63 -17.98 -20.21 0.90
CA GLY A 63 -17.68 -18.77 1.00
C GLY A 63 -17.25 -18.11 -0.31
N ALA A 64 -17.22 -18.81 -1.44
CA ALA A 64 -16.67 -18.28 -2.69
C ALA A 64 -17.35 -16.98 -3.16
N THR A 65 -18.67 -16.91 -3.12
CA THR A 65 -19.42 -15.70 -3.53
C THR A 65 -19.11 -14.50 -2.64
N SER A 66 -19.05 -14.65 -1.31
CA SER A 66 -18.73 -13.51 -0.43
C SER A 66 -17.27 -13.06 -0.57
N ARG A 67 -16.36 -14.00 -0.83
CA ARG A 67 -14.95 -13.70 -1.12
C ARG A 67 -14.79 -12.96 -2.44
N ARG A 68 -15.48 -13.37 -3.51
CA ARG A 68 -15.51 -12.62 -4.78
C ARG A 68 -16.13 -11.24 -4.60
N ALA A 69 -17.22 -11.11 -3.84
CA ALA A 69 -17.81 -9.81 -3.53
C ALA A 69 -16.83 -8.89 -2.79
N ARG A 70 -16.02 -9.42 -1.87
CA ARG A 70 -14.95 -8.66 -1.21
C ARG A 70 -13.92 -8.18 -2.22
N LEU A 71 -13.34 -9.06 -3.03
CA LEU A 71 -12.35 -8.66 -4.05
C LEU A 71 -12.93 -7.69 -5.09
N ARG A 72 -14.20 -7.87 -5.46
CA ARG A 72 -14.92 -6.97 -6.35
C ARG A 72 -15.02 -5.57 -5.77
N ALA A 73 -15.40 -5.44 -4.49
CA ALA A 73 -15.48 -4.15 -3.83
C ALA A 73 -14.14 -3.40 -3.85
N ILE A 74 -13.03 -4.11 -3.68
CA ILE A 74 -11.68 -3.55 -3.77
C ILE A 74 -11.37 -3.08 -5.20
N LEU A 75 -11.65 -3.93 -6.19
CA LEU A 75 -11.43 -3.59 -7.60
C LEU A 75 -12.30 -2.43 -8.08
N ASP A 76 -13.50 -2.25 -7.51
CA ASP A 76 -14.39 -1.13 -7.81
C ASP A 76 -13.85 0.22 -7.29
N GLU A 77 -12.81 0.23 -6.44
CA GLU A 77 -12.09 1.44 -6.01
C GLU A 77 -11.07 1.94 -7.06
N LEU A 78 -10.79 1.17 -8.12
CA LEU A 78 -9.89 1.60 -9.19
C LEU A 78 -10.47 2.79 -9.96
N GLU A 79 -9.65 3.82 -10.19
CA GLU A 79 -10.02 4.95 -11.05
C GLU A 79 -9.97 4.57 -12.55
N SER A 80 -9.11 3.62 -12.90
CA SER A 80 -8.99 3.09 -14.26
C SER A 80 -10.10 2.07 -14.56
N PRO A 81 -10.56 1.92 -15.82
CA PRO A 81 -11.42 0.81 -16.20
C PRO A 81 -10.73 -0.53 -15.91
N VAL A 82 -11.50 -1.52 -15.46
CA VAL A 82 -11.00 -2.84 -15.07
C VAL A 82 -11.53 -3.94 -15.99
N ILE A 83 -10.65 -4.83 -16.44
CA ILE A 83 -11.01 -6.06 -17.16
C ILE A 83 -10.62 -7.25 -16.29
N VAL A 84 -11.60 -8.05 -15.88
CA VAL A 84 -11.38 -9.25 -15.08
C VAL A 84 -11.74 -10.48 -15.89
N ILE A 85 -10.84 -11.45 -15.97
CA ILE A 85 -11.11 -12.78 -16.52
C ILE A 85 -10.93 -13.84 -15.42
N PRO A 86 -11.70 -14.94 -15.41
CA PRO A 86 -11.50 -16.05 -14.50
C PRO A 86 -10.23 -16.85 -14.83
N GLY A 87 -9.64 -17.45 -13.80
CA GLY A 87 -8.68 -18.54 -13.91
C GLY A 87 -9.30 -19.89 -13.57
N ASN A 88 -8.50 -20.95 -13.58
CA ASN A 88 -8.99 -22.31 -13.36
C ASN A 88 -9.41 -22.58 -11.89
N HIS A 89 -9.05 -21.69 -10.95
CA HIS A 89 -9.50 -21.75 -9.56
C HIS A 89 -10.81 -21.00 -9.29
N ASP A 90 -11.30 -20.22 -10.25
CA ASP A 90 -12.45 -19.31 -10.06
C ASP A 90 -13.81 -19.96 -10.31
N GLY A 91 -13.83 -21.23 -10.69
CA GLY A 91 -15.02 -22.04 -10.87
C GLY A 91 -15.65 -21.89 -12.25
N ASP A 92 -16.95 -22.19 -12.34
CA ASP A 92 -17.69 -22.12 -13.60
C ASP A 92 -17.79 -20.68 -14.12
N GLU A 93 -17.60 -20.50 -15.43
CA GLU A 93 -17.61 -19.20 -16.12
C GLU A 93 -18.91 -18.42 -15.86
N SER A 94 -20.07 -19.09 -15.91
CA SER A 94 -21.36 -18.43 -15.71
C SER A 94 -21.55 -18.02 -14.25
N ALA A 95 -21.05 -18.82 -13.31
CA ALA A 95 -21.06 -18.49 -11.89
C ALA A 95 -20.11 -17.33 -11.56
N PHE A 96 -18.93 -17.27 -12.20
CA PHE A 96 -17.99 -16.18 -12.03
C PHE A 96 -18.56 -14.85 -12.52
N TYR A 97 -19.12 -14.82 -13.73
CA TYR A 97 -19.72 -13.61 -14.30
C TYR A 97 -21.11 -13.27 -13.76
N ALA A 98 -21.62 -14.03 -12.77
CA ALA A 98 -22.72 -13.56 -11.94
C ALA A 98 -22.25 -12.51 -10.93
N ASP A 99 -20.97 -12.57 -10.52
CA ASP A 99 -20.36 -11.67 -9.54
C ASP A 99 -19.49 -10.57 -10.20
N PHE A 100 -19.00 -10.80 -11.42
CA PHE A 100 -18.20 -9.84 -12.20
C PHE A 100 -18.85 -9.50 -13.54
N GLU A 101 -18.63 -8.27 -14.02
CA GLU A 101 -19.02 -7.90 -15.38
C GLU A 101 -18.20 -8.68 -16.42
N ARG A 102 -18.90 -9.35 -17.33
CA ARG A 102 -18.28 -10.07 -18.44
C ARG A 102 -17.75 -9.08 -19.48
N PRO A 103 -16.45 -9.08 -19.77
CA PRO A 103 -15.91 -8.14 -20.75
C PRO A 103 -16.38 -8.50 -22.17
N PRO A 104 -16.59 -7.51 -23.05
CA PRO A 104 -16.80 -7.75 -24.48
C PRO A 104 -15.67 -8.54 -25.14
N ALA A 105 -15.97 -9.16 -26.29
CA ALA A 105 -14.97 -9.91 -27.06
C ALA A 105 -13.80 -9.04 -27.59
N ILE A 106 -14.05 -7.73 -27.76
CA ILE A 106 -13.03 -6.73 -28.08
C ILE A 106 -13.35 -5.51 -27.20
N VAL A 107 -12.40 -5.12 -26.36
CA VAL A 107 -12.52 -3.95 -25.49
C VAL A 107 -11.64 -2.84 -26.07
N GLU A 108 -12.21 -1.69 -26.39
CA GLU A 108 -11.48 -0.53 -26.91
C GLU A 108 -11.24 0.48 -25.79
N VAL A 109 -9.97 0.71 -25.42
CA VAL A 109 -9.57 1.67 -24.37
C VAL A 109 -8.27 2.36 -24.78
N ALA A 110 -8.20 3.68 -24.61
CA ALA A 110 -7.00 4.50 -24.85
C ALA A 110 -6.30 4.25 -26.22
N GLY A 111 -7.08 3.93 -27.26
CA GLY A 111 -6.55 3.64 -28.60
C GLY A 111 -5.99 2.23 -28.79
N MET A 112 -6.20 1.33 -27.80
CA MET A 112 -5.88 -0.09 -27.86
C MET A 112 -7.12 -0.94 -28.09
N ARG A 113 -6.94 -2.15 -28.62
CA ARG A 113 -7.92 -3.24 -28.59
C ARG A 113 -7.43 -4.36 -27.68
N LEU A 114 -8.13 -4.61 -26.58
CA LEU A 114 -7.85 -5.70 -25.66
C LEU A 114 -8.79 -6.89 -25.94
N LEU A 115 -8.22 -8.10 -25.97
CA LEU A 115 -8.91 -9.35 -26.31
C LEU A 115 -8.88 -10.31 -25.12
N PRO A 116 -9.93 -10.34 -24.29
CA PRO A 116 -10.05 -11.31 -23.20
C PRO A 116 -10.42 -12.71 -23.72
N PHE A 117 -9.62 -13.71 -23.39
CA PHE A 117 -9.86 -15.11 -23.75
C PHE A 117 -10.16 -15.95 -22.51
N ILE A 118 -11.30 -16.64 -22.56
CA ILE A 118 -11.69 -17.67 -21.60
C ILE A 118 -11.45 -19.00 -22.30
N ASP A 119 -10.24 -19.52 -22.15
CA ASP A 119 -9.76 -20.71 -22.84
C ASP A 119 -10.26 -21.99 -22.14
N GLU A 120 -10.33 -23.09 -22.89
CA GLU A 120 -10.83 -24.36 -22.34
C GLU A 120 -9.75 -25.04 -21.50
N ASP A 121 -10.05 -25.34 -20.24
CA ASP A 121 -9.18 -26.09 -19.35
C ASP A 121 -8.82 -27.47 -19.93
N ARG A 122 -7.54 -27.83 -19.81
CA ARG A 122 -6.98 -29.11 -20.24
C ARG A 122 -6.19 -29.77 -19.10
N PRO A 123 -5.99 -31.11 -19.16
CA PRO A 123 -5.20 -31.81 -18.16
C PRO A 123 -3.82 -31.18 -17.96
N GLY A 124 -3.33 -31.19 -16.71
CA GLY A 124 -2.04 -30.61 -16.36
C GLY A 124 -2.06 -29.10 -16.14
N TYR A 125 -3.24 -28.50 -15.92
CA TYR A 125 -3.41 -27.05 -15.80
C TYR A 125 -2.99 -26.29 -17.08
N CYS A 126 -3.13 -26.97 -18.21
CA CYS A 126 -2.94 -26.39 -19.53
C CYS A 126 -4.29 -25.88 -20.07
N ALA A 127 -4.27 -25.19 -21.20
CA ALA A 127 -5.47 -24.73 -21.86
C ALA A 127 -5.49 -25.06 -23.37
N SER A 128 -6.60 -24.79 -24.03
CA SER A 128 -6.66 -24.73 -25.49
C SER A 128 -7.65 -23.67 -25.95
N ARG A 129 -7.36 -23.04 -27.09
CA ARG A 129 -8.21 -21.99 -27.64
C ARG A 129 -9.09 -22.52 -28.77
N ARG A 130 -10.40 -22.24 -28.70
CA ARG A 130 -11.31 -22.66 -29.77
C ARG A 130 -10.97 -21.96 -31.09
N PRO A 131 -11.14 -22.63 -32.24
CA PRO A 131 -10.88 -22.02 -33.55
C PRO A 131 -11.63 -20.69 -33.76
N ALA A 132 -12.89 -20.60 -33.36
CA ALA A 132 -13.70 -19.38 -33.46
C ALA A 132 -13.15 -18.23 -32.60
N ASP A 133 -12.52 -18.54 -31.47
CA ASP A 133 -11.86 -17.53 -30.64
C ASP A 133 -10.56 -17.04 -31.29
N ARG A 134 -9.80 -17.90 -31.98
CA ARG A 134 -8.60 -17.47 -32.72
C ARG A 134 -8.92 -16.50 -33.86
N ASP A 135 -10.07 -16.64 -34.51
CA ASP A 135 -10.53 -15.71 -35.54
C ASP A 135 -10.75 -14.28 -35.02
N ARG A 136 -10.89 -14.10 -33.69
CA ARG A 136 -11.01 -12.77 -33.07
C ARG A 136 -9.77 -11.92 -33.25
N PHE A 137 -8.58 -12.50 -33.39
CA PHE A 137 -7.37 -11.73 -33.69
C PHE A 137 -7.47 -11.02 -35.04
N ARG A 138 -7.92 -11.74 -36.07
CA ARG A 138 -8.16 -11.19 -37.40
C ARG A 138 -9.21 -10.08 -37.36
N LEU A 139 -10.34 -10.32 -36.68
CA LEU A 139 -11.40 -9.32 -36.50
C LEU A 139 -10.91 -8.07 -35.77
N ALA A 140 -10.07 -8.23 -34.74
CA ALA A 140 -9.50 -7.13 -33.98
C ALA A 140 -8.53 -6.26 -34.82
N ARG A 141 -7.87 -6.84 -35.82
CA ARG A 141 -6.99 -6.09 -36.73
C ARG A 141 -7.74 -5.43 -37.88
N GLU A 142 -8.93 -5.89 -38.25
CA GLU A 142 -9.71 -5.30 -39.35
C GLU A 142 -9.97 -3.81 -39.12
N GLY A 143 -9.50 -3.00 -40.07
CA GLY A 143 -9.67 -1.54 -40.06
C GLY A 143 -8.95 -0.81 -38.91
N PHE A 144 -8.06 -1.47 -38.18
CA PHE A 144 -7.45 -0.92 -36.97
C PHE A 144 -5.92 -0.95 -37.02
N GLY A 145 -5.31 0.21 -36.81
CA GLY A 145 -3.85 0.39 -36.81
C GLY A 145 -3.22 0.52 -35.43
N GLY A 146 -4.00 0.48 -34.35
CA GLY A 146 -3.51 0.62 -32.99
C GLY A 146 -2.97 -0.69 -32.39
N PRO A 147 -2.49 -0.65 -31.13
CA PRO A 147 -2.01 -1.83 -30.42
C PRO A 147 -3.14 -2.84 -30.14
N ILE A 148 -2.83 -4.13 -30.30
CA ILE A 148 -3.72 -5.23 -29.91
C ILE A 148 -3.07 -5.99 -28.76
N VAL A 149 -3.85 -6.20 -27.69
CA VAL A 149 -3.42 -6.85 -26.45
C VAL A 149 -4.23 -8.12 -26.26
N ALA A 150 -3.58 -9.28 -26.22
CA ALA A 150 -4.23 -10.55 -25.88
C ALA A 150 -4.16 -10.78 -24.36
N LEU A 151 -5.28 -11.12 -23.74
CA LEU A 151 -5.39 -11.39 -22.30
C LEU A 151 -5.89 -12.82 -22.11
N GLN A 152 -5.17 -13.62 -21.36
CA GLN A 152 -5.59 -14.97 -21.00
C GLN A 152 -5.05 -15.38 -19.63
N HIS A 153 -5.63 -16.38 -18.99
CA HIS A 153 -5.10 -16.87 -17.71
C HIS A 153 -3.84 -17.74 -17.95
N VAL A 154 -3.95 -18.83 -18.69
CA VAL A 154 -2.83 -19.75 -18.97
C VAL A 154 -1.83 -19.10 -19.94
N PRO A 155 -0.51 -19.26 -19.73
CA PRO A 155 0.50 -18.75 -20.65
C PRO A 155 0.43 -19.33 -22.07
N VAL A 156 0.89 -18.54 -23.04
CA VAL A 156 1.06 -18.93 -24.44
C VAL A 156 2.49 -18.59 -24.85
N PHE A 157 3.28 -19.60 -25.22
CA PHE A 157 4.64 -19.43 -25.72
C PHE A 157 5.06 -20.62 -26.60
N PRO A 158 6.11 -20.49 -27.43
CA PRO A 158 6.61 -21.61 -28.22
C PRO A 158 7.15 -22.74 -27.34
N ASP A 159 6.87 -23.99 -27.69
CA ASP A 159 7.32 -25.15 -26.91
C ASP A 159 8.84 -25.13 -26.70
N GLY A 160 9.24 -25.35 -25.43
CA GLY A 160 10.64 -25.35 -25.02
C GLY A 160 11.31 -23.97 -24.92
N ALA A 161 10.57 -22.87 -25.15
CA ALA A 161 11.13 -21.51 -25.04
C ALA A 161 11.25 -21.01 -23.60
N VAL A 162 10.43 -21.53 -22.68
CA VAL A 162 10.38 -21.12 -21.27
C VAL A 162 10.33 -22.38 -20.40
N ASP A 163 10.99 -22.35 -19.24
CA ASP A 163 10.87 -23.39 -18.19
C ASP A 163 9.57 -23.23 -17.40
N CYS A 164 8.45 -23.34 -18.12
CA CYS A 164 7.10 -23.26 -17.58
C CYS A 164 6.36 -24.56 -17.95
N PRO A 165 5.77 -25.27 -16.98
CA PRO A 165 5.09 -26.54 -17.24
C PRO A 165 3.70 -26.36 -17.87
N TYR A 166 3.18 -25.13 -17.88
CA TYR A 166 1.83 -24.80 -18.35
C TYR A 166 1.93 -24.11 -19.69
N ASN A 167 1.10 -24.52 -20.65
CA ASN A 167 1.00 -23.86 -21.96
C ASN A 167 -0.36 -24.19 -22.58
N HIS A 168 -0.62 -23.62 -23.75
CA HIS A 168 -1.72 -24.05 -24.59
C HIS A 168 -1.33 -25.28 -25.41
N LEU A 169 -2.24 -26.27 -25.50
CA LEU A 169 -2.04 -27.45 -26.36
C LEU A 169 -1.98 -27.09 -27.85
N ASP A 170 -2.60 -25.97 -28.23
CA ASP A 170 -2.59 -25.39 -29.57
C ASP A 170 -1.82 -24.05 -29.62
N ALA A 171 -0.76 -23.92 -28.81
CA ALA A 171 0.04 -22.70 -28.71
C ALA A 171 0.59 -22.26 -30.08
N ALA A 172 1.05 -23.19 -30.92
CA ALA A 172 1.60 -22.87 -32.24
C ALA A 172 0.57 -22.16 -33.14
N GLU A 173 -0.68 -22.63 -33.15
CA GLU A 173 -1.78 -22.04 -33.91
C GLU A 173 -2.21 -20.68 -33.34
N ILE A 174 -2.24 -20.53 -32.02
CA ILE A 174 -2.55 -19.25 -31.36
C ILE A 174 -1.48 -18.22 -31.72
N ILE A 175 -0.20 -18.59 -31.62
CA ILE A 175 0.94 -17.73 -31.95
C ILE A 175 0.91 -17.33 -33.43
N ALA A 176 0.61 -18.27 -34.33
CA ALA A 176 0.47 -17.97 -35.74
C ALA A 176 -0.66 -16.95 -36.00
N ALA A 177 -1.81 -17.10 -35.34
CA ALA A 177 -2.93 -16.16 -35.45
C ALA A 177 -2.60 -14.77 -34.88
N MET A 178 -1.92 -14.71 -33.73
CA MET A 178 -1.44 -13.45 -33.15
C MET A 178 -0.47 -12.72 -34.07
N ASN A 179 0.51 -13.45 -34.63
CA ASN A 179 1.49 -12.86 -35.53
C ASN A 179 0.87 -12.38 -36.85
N ALA A 180 -0.09 -13.13 -37.40
CA ALA A 180 -0.82 -12.71 -38.60
C ALA A 180 -1.66 -11.45 -38.39
N ALA A 181 -2.11 -11.21 -37.16
CA ALA A 181 -2.88 -10.04 -36.77
C ALA A 181 -2.02 -8.90 -36.19
N ASP A 182 -0.70 -9.04 -36.18
CA ASP A 182 0.24 -8.07 -35.59
C ASP A 182 -0.15 -7.71 -34.14
N VAL A 183 -0.41 -8.73 -33.31
CA VAL A 183 -0.67 -8.53 -31.88
C VAL A 183 0.57 -7.95 -31.22
N THR A 184 0.39 -6.89 -30.43
CA THR A 184 1.49 -6.15 -29.81
C THR A 184 2.05 -6.90 -28.61
N ILE A 185 1.17 -7.33 -27.71
CA ILE A 185 1.54 -8.06 -26.50
C ILE A 185 0.47 -9.08 -26.12
N SER A 186 0.91 -10.22 -25.59
CA SER A 186 0.09 -11.29 -25.03
C SER A 186 0.44 -11.45 -23.55
N LEU A 187 -0.54 -11.22 -22.68
CA LEU A 187 -0.40 -11.16 -21.22
C LEU A 187 -1.11 -12.34 -20.56
N SER A 188 -0.38 -13.02 -19.67
CA SER A 188 -0.85 -14.20 -18.95
C SER A 188 -0.59 -14.15 -17.46
N GLY A 189 -1.35 -14.95 -16.71
CA GLY A 189 -1.14 -15.31 -15.32
C GLY A 189 -0.64 -16.74 -15.16
N HIS A 190 -1.19 -17.44 -14.16
CA HIS A 190 -1.18 -18.88 -13.91
C HIS A 190 0.18 -19.50 -13.53
N TYR A 191 1.24 -19.11 -14.21
CA TYR A 191 2.59 -19.46 -13.81
C TYR A 191 3.07 -18.46 -12.76
N HIS A 192 2.89 -18.80 -11.48
CA HIS A 192 3.06 -17.84 -10.38
C HIS A 192 4.44 -17.17 -10.28
N ALA A 193 5.50 -17.79 -10.80
CA ALA A 193 6.82 -17.17 -10.87
C ALA A 193 6.92 -16.08 -11.95
N GLY A 194 5.99 -16.06 -12.89
CA GLY A 194 6.06 -15.29 -14.13
C GLY A 194 7.24 -15.72 -15.00
N PHE A 195 7.39 -15.08 -16.16
CA PHE A 195 8.62 -15.18 -16.94
C PHE A 195 8.94 -13.87 -17.66
N PRO A 196 10.22 -13.57 -17.91
CA PRO A 196 10.62 -12.37 -18.63
C PRO A 196 9.96 -12.28 -20.02
N PRO A 197 9.60 -11.09 -20.50
CA PRO A 197 8.95 -10.95 -21.80
C PRO A 197 9.75 -11.60 -22.95
N LEU A 198 9.07 -12.45 -23.73
CA LEU A 198 9.62 -13.21 -24.84
C LEU A 198 9.09 -12.65 -26.17
N ARG A 199 9.98 -12.16 -27.04
CA ARG A 199 9.60 -11.70 -28.38
C ARG A 199 9.48 -12.89 -29.34
N VAL A 200 8.31 -13.04 -29.97
CA VAL A 200 8.05 -14.09 -30.96
C VAL A 200 7.40 -13.45 -32.20
N GLY A 201 8.22 -13.19 -33.22
CA GLY A 201 7.77 -12.38 -34.37
C GLY A 201 7.44 -10.95 -33.91
N PRO A 202 6.30 -10.36 -34.32
CA PRO A 202 5.88 -9.05 -33.84
C PRO A 202 5.45 -9.04 -32.36
N THR A 203 4.94 -10.18 -31.86
CA THR A 203 4.27 -10.26 -30.56
C THR A 203 5.27 -10.36 -29.40
N LEU A 204 5.08 -9.55 -28.35
CA LEU A 204 5.72 -9.79 -27.05
C LEU A 204 4.82 -10.71 -26.21
N MET A 205 5.35 -11.79 -25.64
CA MET A 205 4.59 -12.69 -24.77
C MET A 205 5.13 -12.57 -23.35
N ALA A 206 4.26 -12.42 -22.36
CA ALA A 206 4.66 -12.30 -20.96
C ALA A 206 3.66 -13.02 -20.05
N SER A 207 4.19 -13.64 -18.98
CA SER A 207 3.40 -14.11 -17.85
C SER A 207 3.82 -13.31 -16.61
N VAL A 208 2.84 -12.71 -15.95
CA VAL A 208 3.06 -11.88 -14.76
C VAL A 208 3.10 -12.78 -13.52
N PRO A 209 3.91 -12.45 -12.50
CA PRO A 209 3.93 -13.22 -11.26
C PRO A 209 2.60 -13.11 -10.50
N ALA A 210 2.34 -14.09 -9.64
CA ALA A 210 1.17 -14.09 -8.78
C ALA A 210 1.26 -13.02 -7.69
N LEU A 211 0.17 -12.29 -7.44
CA LEU A 211 0.12 -11.22 -6.44
C LEU A 211 0.44 -11.73 -5.03
N TYR A 212 0.02 -12.97 -4.70
CA TYR A 212 0.25 -13.55 -3.38
C TYR A 212 1.72 -14.00 -3.15
N CYS A 213 2.52 -14.11 -4.22
CA CYS A 213 3.92 -14.50 -4.14
C CYS A 213 4.80 -13.28 -3.84
N ALA A 214 5.63 -13.36 -2.81
CA ALA A 214 6.61 -12.31 -2.49
C ALA A 214 7.52 -12.04 -3.72
N PRO A 215 7.79 -10.76 -4.08
CA PRO A 215 7.56 -9.55 -3.29
C PRO A 215 6.20 -8.86 -3.54
N PHE A 216 5.17 -9.64 -3.89
CA PHE A 216 3.79 -9.22 -4.08
C PHE A 216 3.65 -8.19 -5.19
N SER A 217 4.06 -8.56 -6.39
CA SER A 217 4.20 -7.60 -7.48
C SER A 217 2.95 -7.49 -8.34
N LEU A 218 2.65 -6.27 -8.76
CA LEU A 218 1.85 -6.02 -9.95
C LEU A 218 2.81 -5.66 -11.10
N SER A 219 2.39 -5.89 -12.34
CA SER A 219 3.16 -5.50 -13.52
C SER A 219 2.54 -4.30 -14.23
N VAL A 220 3.37 -3.44 -14.79
CA VAL A 220 2.95 -2.31 -15.62
C VAL A 220 3.55 -2.48 -17.00
N VAL A 221 2.72 -2.39 -18.02
CA VAL A 221 3.12 -2.38 -19.43
C VAL A 221 2.96 -0.96 -19.96
N ARG A 222 4.04 -0.37 -20.46
CA ARG A 222 4.03 0.92 -21.14
C ARG A 222 4.21 0.68 -22.64
N LEU A 223 3.24 1.11 -23.43
CA LEU A 223 3.31 1.06 -24.89
C LEU A 223 3.78 2.44 -25.38
N ARG A 224 5.08 2.56 -25.69
CA ARG A 224 5.65 3.77 -26.30
C ARG A 224 5.75 3.57 -27.79
N ASP A 225 5.05 4.37 -28.59
CA ASP A 225 5.00 4.17 -30.05
C ASP A 225 4.59 2.73 -30.46
N GLY A 226 3.71 2.09 -29.68
CA GLY A 226 3.31 0.69 -29.89
C GLY A 226 4.38 -0.35 -29.52
N CYS A 227 5.54 0.07 -28.98
CA CYS A 227 6.55 -0.82 -28.44
C CYS A 227 6.28 -1.09 -26.95
N PRO A 228 6.00 -2.35 -26.56
CA PRO A 228 5.76 -2.68 -25.16
C PRO A 228 7.07 -2.76 -24.36
N GLU A 229 7.10 -2.01 -23.26
CA GLU A 229 8.05 -2.14 -22.15
C GLU A 229 7.27 -2.62 -20.93
N MET A 230 7.87 -3.51 -20.13
CA MET A 230 7.22 -4.08 -18.95
C MET A 230 8.11 -3.88 -17.72
N GLU A 231 7.51 -3.39 -16.65
CA GLU A 231 8.14 -3.17 -15.35
C GLU A 231 7.33 -3.86 -14.24
N SER A 232 8.02 -4.30 -13.18
CA SER A 232 7.39 -4.91 -12.01
C SER A 232 7.40 -3.91 -10.85
N HIS A 233 6.27 -3.80 -10.16
CA HIS A 233 6.08 -2.94 -9.00
C HIS A 233 5.82 -3.81 -7.77
N ALA A 234 6.84 -3.97 -6.93
CA ALA A 234 6.70 -4.67 -5.66
C ALA A 234 5.85 -3.88 -4.65
N LEU A 235 5.00 -4.60 -3.91
CA LEU A 235 4.22 -4.04 -2.79
C LEU A 235 4.88 -4.28 -1.43
N ALA A 236 5.78 -5.26 -1.34
CA ALA A 236 6.72 -5.40 -0.24
C ALA A 236 7.80 -4.31 -0.29
N VAL A 237 8.36 -3.94 0.86
CA VAL A 237 9.54 -3.07 0.91
C VAL A 237 10.78 -3.88 0.54
N ASP A 238 11.79 -3.23 -0.04
CA ASP A 238 13.07 -3.86 -0.29
C ASP A 238 13.82 -4.06 1.04
N PRO A 239 14.10 -5.31 1.46
CA PRO A 239 14.80 -5.58 2.71
C PRO A 239 16.20 -4.96 2.76
N ALA A 240 16.83 -4.68 1.61
CA ALA A 240 18.13 -4.02 1.54
C ALA A 240 18.08 -2.56 2.05
N LEU A 241 16.92 -1.91 1.98
CA LEU A 241 16.70 -0.56 2.52
C LEU A 241 16.46 -0.55 4.04
N GLN A 242 16.25 -1.73 4.63
CA GLN A 242 16.01 -1.93 6.06
C GLN A 242 14.91 -1.02 6.63
N LEU A 243 13.86 -0.68 5.87
CA LEU A 243 12.86 0.31 6.28
C LEU A 243 12.12 -0.09 7.57
N CYS A 244 11.80 0.90 8.40
CA CYS A 244 11.02 0.72 9.63
C CYS A 244 9.75 1.56 9.56
N ASP A 245 8.67 1.07 10.17
CA ASP A 245 7.43 1.82 10.38
C ASP A 245 7.20 2.00 11.87
N TYR A 246 7.46 3.20 12.41
CA TYR A 246 7.37 3.46 13.86
C TYR A 246 6.05 4.10 14.30
N HIS A 247 5.08 4.23 13.38
CA HIS A 247 3.79 4.84 13.65
C HIS A 247 2.65 3.91 13.22
N VAL A 248 2.38 2.90 14.04
CA VAL A 248 1.28 1.95 13.82
C VAL A 248 0.40 1.87 15.06
N HIS A 249 -0.92 2.00 14.89
CA HIS A 249 -1.90 1.86 15.98
C HIS A 249 -2.31 0.40 16.15
N SER A 250 -2.77 0.05 17.35
CA SER A 250 -3.15 -1.34 17.69
C SER A 250 -4.63 -1.44 18.07
N GLU A 251 -5.07 -2.63 18.45
CA GLU A 251 -6.46 -2.87 18.85
C GLU A 251 -6.91 -2.10 20.11
N PHE A 252 -6.01 -1.34 20.75
CA PHE A 252 -6.28 -0.53 21.92
C PHE A 252 -6.80 0.88 21.59
N GLY A 253 -6.54 1.35 20.36
CA GLY A 253 -7.03 2.63 19.86
C GLY A 253 -8.52 2.59 19.54
N TYR A 254 -9.25 3.60 19.98
CA TYR A 254 -10.62 3.91 19.57
C TYR A 254 -10.73 4.24 18.08
N CYS A 255 -9.61 4.61 17.45
CA CYS A 255 -9.49 4.90 16.02
C CYS A 255 -9.08 3.68 15.17
N ALA A 256 -8.65 2.57 15.80
CA ALA A 256 -8.20 1.39 15.09
C ALA A 256 -9.35 0.69 14.36
N GLN A 257 -9.09 0.22 13.15
CA GLN A 257 -10.13 -0.36 12.29
C GLN A 257 -9.96 -1.87 12.15
N ASP A 258 -8.80 -2.33 11.70
CA ASP A 258 -8.51 -3.76 11.57
C ASP A 258 -7.08 -4.16 11.99
N THR A 259 -6.33 -3.22 12.57
CA THR A 259 -5.00 -3.44 13.11
C THR A 259 -5.06 -4.16 14.46
N SER A 260 -4.04 -4.98 14.71
CA SER A 260 -3.73 -5.50 16.03
C SER A 260 -2.24 -5.75 16.15
N PHE A 261 -1.73 -5.89 17.37
CA PHE A 261 -0.33 -6.24 17.61
C PHE A 261 0.10 -7.48 16.81
N ALA A 262 -0.67 -8.56 16.89
CA ALA A 262 -0.33 -9.81 16.23
C ALA A 262 -0.41 -9.71 14.69
N ARG A 263 -1.48 -9.13 14.15
CA ARG A 263 -1.67 -9.03 12.70
C ARG A 263 -0.70 -8.03 12.07
N GLY A 264 -0.45 -6.91 12.75
CA GLY A 264 0.49 -5.89 12.28
C GLY A 264 1.92 -6.41 12.26
N ALA A 265 2.36 -7.13 13.30
CA ALA A 265 3.70 -7.71 13.35
C ALA A 265 3.90 -8.81 12.29
N ASP A 266 2.92 -9.69 12.09
CA ASP A 266 2.95 -10.72 11.04
C ASP A 266 3.04 -10.08 9.64
N LEU A 267 2.17 -9.10 9.36
CA LEU A 267 2.17 -8.40 8.07
C LEU A 267 3.48 -7.65 7.81
N ALA A 268 4.02 -6.95 8.81
CA ALA A 268 5.30 -6.25 8.71
C ALA A 268 6.44 -7.19 8.31
N GLY A 269 6.51 -8.38 8.95
CA GLY A 269 7.48 -9.40 8.62
C GLY A 269 7.33 -9.93 7.19
N ARG A 270 6.08 -10.17 6.74
CA ARG A 270 5.80 -10.62 5.36
C ARG A 270 6.15 -9.55 4.32
N LEU A 271 5.95 -8.27 4.64
CA LEU A 271 6.27 -7.13 3.78
C LEU A 271 7.76 -6.77 3.75
N GLY A 272 8.59 -7.40 4.58
CA GLY A 272 10.05 -7.19 4.59
C GLY A 272 10.52 -5.99 5.40
N LEU A 273 9.69 -5.43 6.29
CA LEU A 273 10.12 -4.36 7.20
C LEU A 273 11.21 -4.88 8.15
N ALA A 274 12.21 -4.03 8.41
CA ALA A 274 13.25 -4.34 9.39
C ALA A 274 12.70 -4.27 10.82
N GLU A 275 11.90 -3.25 11.10
CA GLU A 275 11.18 -3.11 12.37
C GLU A 275 9.78 -2.50 12.15
N ILE A 276 8.85 -2.89 13.03
CA ILE A 276 7.57 -2.21 13.24
C ILE A 276 7.53 -1.66 14.67
N GLY A 277 7.08 -0.43 14.82
CA GLY A 277 6.83 0.22 16.09
C GLY A 277 5.36 0.57 16.25
N PHE A 278 4.71 -0.07 17.21
CA PHE A 278 3.37 0.32 17.62
C PHE A 278 3.46 1.59 18.48
N ALA A 279 2.60 2.56 18.23
CA ALA A 279 2.59 3.85 18.92
C ALA A 279 1.14 4.29 19.16
N GLU A 280 0.48 3.68 20.13
CA GLU A 280 -0.91 4.00 20.44
C GLU A 280 -1.04 5.37 21.11
N HIS A 281 -2.17 6.04 20.91
CA HIS A 281 -2.46 7.33 21.53
C HIS A 281 -2.50 7.23 23.06
N SER A 282 -1.62 7.96 23.75
CA SER A 282 -1.57 7.95 25.22
C SER A 282 -2.88 8.43 25.85
N GLY A 283 -3.54 9.42 25.25
CA GLY A 283 -4.84 9.92 25.68
C GLY A 283 -5.94 8.87 25.56
N GLN A 284 -5.95 8.06 24.49
CA GLN A 284 -6.92 6.98 24.34
C GLN A 284 -6.69 5.88 25.38
N LEU A 285 -5.45 5.66 25.82
CA LEU A 285 -5.15 4.68 26.85
C LEU A 285 -5.52 5.16 28.26
N TYR A 286 -5.48 6.46 28.55
CA TYR A 286 -5.77 6.99 29.89
C TYR A 286 -7.20 7.50 30.11
N PHE A 287 -7.91 7.89 29.05
CA PHE A 287 -9.24 8.50 29.13
C PHE A 287 -10.29 7.62 28.44
N LEU A 288 -11.56 7.78 28.82
CA LEU A 288 -12.67 7.13 28.14
C LEU A 288 -12.84 7.65 26.71
N PRO A 289 -13.54 6.92 25.81
CA PRO A 289 -13.75 7.36 24.44
C PRO A 289 -14.37 8.76 24.36
N ASP A 290 -15.44 9.00 25.11
CA ASP A 290 -16.15 10.29 25.08
C ASP A 290 -15.25 11.44 25.60
N GLU A 291 -14.41 11.16 26.59
CA GLU A 291 -13.46 12.13 27.16
C GLU A 291 -12.32 12.44 26.18
N TYR A 292 -11.79 11.43 25.50
CA TYR A 292 -10.77 11.61 24.48
C TYR A 292 -11.31 12.44 23.30
N TRP A 293 -12.45 12.03 22.72
CA TRP A 293 -13.00 12.70 21.54
C TRP A 293 -13.54 14.10 21.82
N ASN A 294 -13.97 14.40 23.04
CA ASN A 294 -14.37 15.77 23.42
C ASN A 294 -13.17 16.66 23.82
N GLY A 295 -11.96 16.09 23.86
CA GLY A 295 -10.71 16.77 24.16
C GLY A 295 -10.41 16.98 25.65
N GLU A 296 -11.07 16.24 26.55
CA GLU A 296 -10.81 16.31 27.98
C GLU A 296 -9.39 15.92 28.34
N CYS A 297 -8.78 14.96 27.62
CA CYS A 297 -7.38 14.60 27.80
C CYS A 297 -6.43 15.81 27.62
N HIS A 298 -6.78 16.77 26.76
CA HIS A 298 -5.99 17.98 26.54
C HIS A 298 -6.25 19.09 27.57
N ARG A 299 -7.43 19.09 28.21
CA ARG A 299 -7.78 20.06 29.26
C ARG A 299 -7.26 19.61 30.63
N ALA A 300 -7.57 18.38 31.02
CA ALA A 300 -7.18 17.82 32.30
C ALA A 300 -5.71 17.37 32.32
N GLY A 301 -5.18 16.96 31.17
CA GLY A 301 -3.81 16.53 31.02
C GLY A 301 -3.45 15.32 31.88
N VAL A 302 -2.17 15.23 32.25
CA VAL A 302 -1.66 14.13 33.10
C VAL A 302 -2.32 14.07 34.49
N ASP A 303 -2.83 15.20 34.99
CA ASP A 303 -3.49 15.28 36.30
C ASP A 303 -4.91 14.70 36.28
N GLY A 304 -5.51 14.57 35.10
CA GLY A 304 -6.84 13.98 34.89
C GLY A 304 -6.85 12.45 34.80
N ILE A 305 -5.69 11.79 34.87
CA ILE A 305 -5.60 10.35 34.69
C ILE A 305 -6.23 9.61 35.87
N ASP A 306 -7.29 8.84 35.61
CA ASP A 306 -7.89 7.93 36.58
C ASP A 306 -7.27 6.51 36.44
N PRO A 307 -6.55 6.01 37.47
CA PRO A 307 -5.96 4.68 37.43
C PRO A 307 -6.98 3.53 37.32
N PHE A 308 -8.26 3.76 37.64
CA PHE A 308 -9.32 2.75 37.50
C PHE A 308 -9.88 2.64 36.08
N ILE A 309 -9.65 3.65 35.25
CA ILE A 309 -10.10 3.70 33.85
C ILE A 309 -8.93 3.38 32.90
N SER A 310 -7.71 3.75 33.28
CA SER A 310 -6.49 3.58 32.48
C SER A 310 -6.31 2.16 31.95
N ARG A 311 -6.20 2.05 30.62
CA ARG A 311 -5.90 0.83 29.85
C ARG A 311 -4.42 0.68 29.50
N MET A 312 -3.58 1.60 29.96
CA MET A 312 -2.13 1.63 29.69
C MET A 312 -1.41 0.34 30.13
N ASP A 313 -1.78 -0.21 31.29
CA ASP A 313 -1.18 -1.45 31.78
C ASP A 313 -1.52 -2.65 30.90
N ASP A 314 -2.77 -2.73 30.42
CA ASP A 314 -3.22 -3.78 29.50
C ASP A 314 -2.53 -3.66 28.13
N TYR A 315 -2.42 -2.44 27.59
CA TYR A 315 -1.71 -2.16 26.33
C TYR A 315 -0.25 -2.59 26.41
N LEU A 316 0.47 -2.16 27.45
CA LEU A 316 1.89 -2.48 27.61
C LEU A 316 2.10 -3.98 27.89
N ALA A 317 1.18 -4.64 28.61
CA ALA A 317 1.23 -6.08 28.83
C ALA A 317 1.02 -6.87 27.52
N ALA A 318 0.00 -6.49 26.73
CA ALA A 318 -0.26 -7.10 25.42
C ALA A 318 0.90 -6.87 24.45
N GLY A 319 1.42 -5.63 24.39
CA GLY A 319 2.57 -5.30 23.58
C GLY A 319 3.82 -6.08 23.99
N THR A 320 4.07 -6.25 25.29
CA THR A 320 5.21 -7.06 25.79
C THR A 320 5.15 -8.51 25.29
N ALA A 321 3.96 -9.08 25.08
CA ALA A 321 3.80 -10.43 24.57
C ALA A 321 4.24 -10.60 23.10
N VAL A 322 4.28 -9.51 22.32
CA VAL A 322 4.72 -9.52 20.91
C VAL A 322 6.06 -8.82 20.67
N ARG A 323 6.60 -8.10 21.67
CA ARG A 323 7.92 -7.44 21.58
C ARG A 323 9.01 -8.42 21.19
N GLY A 324 9.92 -7.94 20.35
CA GLY A 324 11.05 -8.72 19.87
C GLY A 324 12.03 -7.85 19.08
N PRO A 325 13.08 -8.46 18.48
CA PRO A 325 14.07 -7.70 17.71
C PRO A 325 13.45 -6.77 16.66
N GLY A 326 12.42 -7.24 15.93
CA GLY A 326 11.72 -6.48 14.90
C GLY A 326 10.40 -5.81 15.32
N VAL A 327 10.02 -5.86 16.60
CA VAL A 327 8.74 -5.31 17.09
C VAL A 327 8.99 -4.44 18.32
N LYS A 328 8.67 -3.15 18.19
CA LYS A 328 8.73 -2.14 19.27
C LYS A 328 7.34 -1.74 19.70
N VAL A 329 7.20 -1.39 20.97
CA VAL A 329 5.94 -0.90 21.56
C VAL A 329 6.23 0.40 22.29
N GLY A 330 5.85 1.48 21.63
CA GLY A 330 5.96 2.86 22.08
C GLY A 330 4.59 3.48 22.30
N LEU A 331 4.55 4.82 22.23
CA LEU A 331 3.33 5.60 22.38
C LEU A 331 3.37 6.81 21.45
N GLU A 332 2.22 7.15 20.87
CA GLU A 332 2.00 8.48 20.32
C GLU A 332 1.42 9.36 21.43
N LEU A 333 2.22 10.32 21.88
CA LEU A 333 1.87 11.13 23.04
C LEU A 333 0.89 12.24 22.67
N ASP A 334 -0.18 12.28 23.44
CA ASP A 334 -1.05 13.45 23.56
C ASP A 334 -0.42 14.47 24.51
N PHE A 335 -0.69 15.75 24.27
CA PHE A 335 -0.21 16.86 25.09
C PHE A 335 -1.38 17.70 25.57
N ASP A 336 -1.32 18.13 26.83
CA ASP A 336 -2.28 19.10 27.36
C ASP A 336 -2.03 20.51 26.83
N PHE A 337 -2.97 21.42 27.05
CA PHE A 337 -2.85 22.81 26.60
C PHE A 337 -1.72 23.59 27.28
N GLN A 338 -1.06 23.01 28.31
CA GLN A 338 0.14 23.55 28.94
C GLN A 338 1.42 22.90 28.40
N GLY A 339 1.34 22.06 27.37
CA GLY A 339 2.48 21.42 26.72
C GLY A 339 3.08 20.28 27.55
N ARG A 340 2.35 19.75 28.54
CA ARG A 340 2.76 18.57 29.30
C ARG A 340 2.28 17.32 28.57
N ALA A 341 3.17 16.35 28.42
CA ALA A 341 2.77 15.05 27.90
C ALA A 341 1.72 14.42 28.82
N VAL A 342 0.64 13.90 28.24
CA VAL A 342 -0.36 13.07 28.91
C VAL A 342 0.22 11.68 29.08
N LEU A 343 1.19 11.57 30.00
CA LEU A 343 1.99 10.38 30.23
C LEU A 343 2.51 10.34 31.67
N GLN A 344 2.23 9.25 32.38
CA GLN A 344 2.80 9.06 33.71
C GLN A 344 4.30 8.69 33.62
N PRO A 345 5.17 9.18 34.53
CA PRO A 345 6.60 8.87 34.51
C PRO A 345 6.93 7.37 34.53
N ARG A 346 6.08 6.55 35.17
CA ARG A 346 6.24 5.09 35.23
C ARG A 346 6.08 4.42 33.86
N ASP A 347 5.18 4.95 33.03
CA ASP A 347 4.82 4.36 31.74
C ASP A 347 5.79 4.81 30.65
N ARG A 348 6.33 6.04 30.79
CA ARG A 348 7.43 6.53 29.97
C ARG A 348 8.64 5.57 29.94
N GLN A 349 8.96 4.95 31.07
CA GLN A 349 10.10 4.03 31.18
C GLN A 349 9.84 2.66 30.55
N ARG A 350 8.59 2.36 30.20
CA ARG A 350 8.16 1.07 29.64
C ARG A 350 7.99 1.12 28.12
N ALA A 351 7.87 2.30 27.54
CA ALA A 351 7.78 2.50 26.10
C ALA A 351 9.16 2.36 25.43
N ASP A 352 9.23 1.64 24.31
CA ASP A 352 10.46 1.49 23.53
C ASP A 352 10.80 2.78 22.76
N HIS A 353 9.77 3.55 22.38
CA HIS A 353 9.89 4.83 21.68
C HIS A 353 8.68 5.73 21.93
N LEU A 354 8.85 7.04 21.68
CA LEU A 354 7.82 8.05 21.91
C LEU A 354 7.69 8.96 20.69
N LEU A 355 6.49 8.99 20.12
CA LEU A 355 6.07 9.96 19.12
C LEU A 355 5.42 11.15 19.84
N GLY A 356 5.68 12.36 19.37
CA GLY A 356 5.01 13.57 19.83
C GLY A 356 4.15 14.17 18.73
N SER A 357 2.93 14.56 19.06
CA SER A 357 1.93 14.97 18.07
C SER A 357 1.12 16.18 18.52
N VAL A 358 0.87 17.12 17.59
CA VAL A 358 -0.05 18.23 17.83
C VAL A 358 -1.48 17.79 17.46
N HIS A 359 -2.18 17.19 18.42
CA HIS A 359 -3.56 16.74 18.23
C HIS A 359 -4.59 17.86 18.37
N ARG A 360 -4.33 18.80 19.26
CA ARG A 360 -5.27 19.86 19.62
C ARG A 360 -4.53 21.11 20.08
N LEU A 361 -5.15 22.26 19.85
CA LEU A 361 -4.67 23.56 20.33
C LEU A 361 -5.81 24.28 21.05
N ALA A 362 -5.51 24.92 22.17
CA ALA A 362 -6.51 25.64 22.96
C ALA A 362 -7.20 26.75 22.17
N VAL A 363 -6.45 27.42 21.28
CA VAL A 363 -6.99 28.48 20.41
C VAL A 363 -8.09 27.99 19.48
N LEU A 364 -8.07 26.70 19.10
CA LEU A 364 -9.12 26.09 18.28
C LEU A 364 -10.39 25.77 19.07
N GLU A 365 -10.42 25.98 20.39
CA GLU A 365 -11.66 25.94 21.19
C GLU A 365 -12.39 27.28 21.19
N CYS A 366 -11.77 28.35 20.66
CA CYS A 366 -12.42 29.65 20.52
C CYS A 366 -13.31 29.70 19.27
N GLU A 367 -14.32 30.58 19.27
CA GLU A 367 -15.07 30.90 18.06
C GLU A 367 -14.18 31.73 17.12
N ASP A 368 -14.10 31.32 15.84
CA ASP A 368 -13.36 31.98 14.75
C ASP A 368 -11.93 32.43 15.13
N PRO A 369 -11.03 31.49 15.47
CA PRO A 369 -9.65 31.80 15.84
C PRO A 369 -8.86 32.46 14.70
N ASP A 370 -8.01 33.44 15.04
CA ASP A 370 -7.12 34.09 14.06
C ASP A 370 -6.06 33.09 13.56
N PRO A 371 -5.91 32.88 12.24
CA PRO A 371 -4.85 32.04 11.67
C PRO A 371 -3.43 32.33 12.20
N VAL A 372 -3.13 33.59 12.53
CA VAL A 372 -1.83 33.96 13.13
C VAL A 372 -1.67 33.35 14.52
N GLU A 373 -2.71 33.44 15.35
CA GLU A 373 -2.71 32.85 16.71
C GLU A 373 -2.65 31.33 16.65
N ILE A 374 -3.29 30.70 15.66
CA ILE A 374 -3.19 29.25 15.42
C ILE A 374 -1.75 28.84 15.13
N VAL A 375 -1.06 29.57 14.23
CA VAL A 375 0.35 29.30 13.90
C VAL A 375 1.26 29.52 15.11
N GLU A 376 1.05 30.58 15.89
CA GLU A 376 1.83 30.83 17.11
C GLU A 376 1.64 29.72 18.15
N ALA A 377 0.39 29.32 18.41
CA ALA A 377 0.06 28.23 19.33
C ALA A 377 0.64 26.89 18.85
N PHE A 378 0.56 26.61 17.55
CA PHE A 378 1.18 25.44 16.93
C PHE A 378 2.69 25.41 17.15
N LEU A 379 3.40 26.49 16.80
CA LEU A 379 4.86 26.55 16.93
C LEU A 379 5.31 26.45 18.39
N TRP A 380 4.57 27.07 19.30
CA TRP A 380 4.80 26.92 20.73
C TRP A 380 4.60 25.47 21.20
N MET A 381 3.54 24.82 20.74
CA MET A 381 3.26 23.42 21.07
C MET A 381 4.36 22.49 20.53
N VAL A 382 4.84 22.72 19.31
CA VAL A 382 5.99 21.97 18.76
C VAL A 382 7.21 22.12 19.67
N ASP A 383 7.56 23.33 20.12
CA ASP A 383 8.66 23.52 21.06
C ASP A 383 8.45 22.76 22.38
N ALA A 384 7.23 22.78 22.92
CA ALA A 384 6.88 22.08 24.15
C ALA A 384 7.01 20.56 23.99
N ILE A 385 6.51 20.01 22.87
CA ILE A 385 6.59 18.58 22.55
C ILE A 385 8.05 18.14 22.46
N VAL A 386 8.88 18.82 21.66
CA VAL A 386 10.27 18.39 21.46
C VAL A 386 11.10 18.57 22.74
N ALA A 387 10.77 19.54 23.59
CA ALA A 387 11.42 19.73 24.89
C ALA A 387 11.13 18.57 25.88
N GLN A 388 10.07 17.79 25.63
CA GLN A 388 9.71 16.60 26.42
C GLN A 388 10.49 15.36 25.98
N GLY A 389 11.45 15.50 25.05
CA GLY A 389 12.36 14.42 24.65
C GLY A 389 11.66 13.26 23.96
N VAL A 390 10.77 13.57 23.02
CA VAL A 390 10.21 12.58 22.08
C VAL A 390 11.24 12.21 21.01
N ASP A 391 11.14 10.99 20.49
CA ASP A 391 12.04 10.47 19.47
C ASP A 391 11.67 10.99 18.08
N ILE A 392 10.36 11.10 17.79
CA ILE A 392 9.81 11.49 16.50
C ILE A 392 8.71 12.55 16.73
N LEU A 393 8.71 13.63 15.95
CA LEU A 393 7.55 14.51 15.81
C LEU A 393 6.65 13.94 14.70
N ALA A 394 5.51 13.39 15.06
CA ALA A 394 4.56 12.75 14.15
C ALA A 394 3.74 13.80 13.39
N HIS A 395 3.40 13.47 12.13
CA HIS A 395 2.63 14.26 11.15
C HIS A 395 2.68 15.78 11.40
N PRO A 396 3.88 16.41 11.34
CA PRO A 396 4.16 17.68 12.00
C PRO A 396 3.19 18.82 11.67
N PHE A 397 2.60 18.81 10.48
CA PHE A 397 1.76 19.90 9.97
C PHE A 397 0.27 19.54 9.85
N ARG A 398 -0.17 18.39 10.38
CA ARG A 398 -1.55 17.91 10.23
C ARG A 398 -2.59 18.94 10.66
N ILE A 399 -2.38 19.57 11.82
CA ILE A 399 -3.33 20.55 12.36
C ILE A 399 -3.38 21.82 11.51
N ILE A 400 -2.21 22.34 11.09
CA ILE A 400 -2.13 23.54 10.24
C ILE A 400 -2.83 23.33 8.90
N ARG A 401 -2.67 22.14 8.31
CA ARG A 401 -3.35 21.79 7.05
C ARG A 401 -4.85 21.63 7.18
N ARG A 402 -5.35 21.09 8.30
CA ARG A 402 -6.79 20.96 8.55
C ARG A 402 -7.48 22.32 8.64
N GLU A 403 -6.75 23.34 9.10
CA GLU A 403 -7.21 24.73 9.15
C GLU A 403 -6.96 25.50 7.83
N ASP A 404 -6.55 24.82 6.75
CA ASP A 404 -6.27 25.41 5.43
C ASP A 404 -5.24 26.56 5.46
N ILE A 405 -4.29 26.49 6.42
CA ILE A 405 -3.23 27.49 6.57
C ILE A 405 -2.02 27.10 5.72
N GLU A 406 -1.53 28.04 4.92
CA GLU A 406 -0.36 27.84 4.06
C GLU A 406 0.94 27.69 4.88
N LEU A 407 1.69 26.62 4.58
CA LEU A 407 3.01 26.37 5.18
C LEU A 407 4.09 27.16 4.45
N ASN A 408 4.43 28.34 4.97
CA ASN A 408 5.53 29.14 4.46
C ASN A 408 6.90 28.73 5.04
N HIS A 409 7.98 29.19 4.40
CA HIS A 409 9.36 28.93 4.81
C HIS A 409 9.64 29.21 6.29
N ALA A 410 9.09 30.28 6.87
CA ALA A 410 9.36 30.65 8.26
C ALA A 410 8.78 29.63 9.26
N ILE A 411 7.60 29.09 8.96
CA ILE A 411 6.99 28.01 9.76
C ILE A 411 7.86 26.75 9.67
N LEU A 412 8.24 26.36 8.45
CA LEU A 412 9.09 25.18 8.23
C LEU A 412 10.43 25.32 8.95
N ASP A 413 11.10 26.47 8.80
CA ASP A 413 12.37 26.78 9.44
C ASP A 413 12.31 26.68 10.95
N ARG A 414 11.22 27.18 11.55
CA ARG A 414 11.03 27.16 12.99
C ARG A 414 10.87 25.74 13.54
N VAL A 415 10.12 24.89 12.84
CA VAL A 415 9.95 23.48 13.19
C VAL A 415 11.27 22.71 13.03
N VAL A 416 11.94 22.83 11.88
CA VAL A 416 13.23 22.14 11.64
C VAL A 416 14.28 22.56 12.66
N THR A 417 14.33 23.85 13.03
CA THR A 417 15.25 24.36 14.06
C THR A 417 14.98 23.73 15.43
N ALA A 418 13.70 23.58 15.80
CA ALA A 418 13.32 22.93 17.05
C ALA A 418 13.76 21.46 17.07
N LEU A 419 13.48 20.73 15.99
CA LEU A 419 13.87 19.32 15.82
C LEU A 419 15.38 19.10 15.85
N HIS A 420 16.14 19.93 15.14
CA HIS A 420 17.60 19.88 15.13
C HIS A 420 18.19 20.07 16.53
N ARG A 421 17.68 21.07 17.27
CA ARG A 421 18.16 21.40 18.62
C ARG A 421 17.94 20.27 19.62
N THR A 422 16.89 19.48 19.46
CA THR A 422 16.52 18.40 20.40
C THR A 422 16.88 17.01 19.91
N HIS A 423 17.46 16.90 18.72
CA HIS A 423 17.72 15.62 18.04
C HIS A 423 16.45 14.77 17.87
N THR A 424 15.31 15.42 17.69
CA THR A 424 14.03 14.76 17.41
C THR A 424 13.90 14.55 15.90
N ALA A 425 13.52 13.35 15.47
CA ALA A 425 13.28 13.06 14.07
C ALA A 425 11.97 13.69 13.57
N ALA A 426 11.92 14.02 12.28
CA ALA A 426 10.70 14.46 11.62
C ALA A 426 10.00 13.28 10.97
N GLU A 427 8.71 13.10 11.20
CA GLU A 427 7.93 12.10 10.47
C GLU A 427 7.61 12.57 9.03
N ILE A 428 7.77 11.66 8.07
CA ILE A 428 7.12 11.71 6.77
C ILE A 428 5.84 10.90 6.88
N ASN A 429 4.70 11.59 6.81
CA ASN A 429 3.36 11.01 6.87
C ASN A 429 2.53 11.56 5.72
N VAL A 430 1.86 10.67 4.96
CA VAL A 430 1.25 10.99 3.67
C VAL A 430 -0.28 11.14 3.68
N HIS A 431 -0.96 10.93 4.82
CA HIS A 431 -2.44 10.95 4.91
C HIS A 431 -3.10 12.28 4.48
N LEU A 432 -2.35 13.39 4.46
CA LEU A 432 -2.79 14.68 3.92
C LEU A 432 -1.82 15.21 2.85
N GLY A 433 -1.32 14.34 1.98
CA GLY A 433 -0.45 14.68 0.85
C GLY A 433 1.04 14.79 1.15
N GLY A 434 1.50 14.33 2.33
CA GLY A 434 2.93 14.31 2.67
C GLY A 434 3.49 15.67 3.11
N PRO A 435 4.54 15.76 3.95
CA PRO A 435 5.16 17.05 4.28
C PRO A 435 5.65 17.79 3.01
N PRO A 436 5.73 19.14 3.01
CA PRO A 436 6.25 19.87 1.85
C PRO A 436 7.67 19.41 1.51
N LEU A 437 8.00 19.36 0.22
CA LEU A 437 9.33 18.94 -0.24
C LEU A 437 10.46 19.78 0.38
N GLU A 438 10.20 21.08 0.53
CA GLU A 438 11.11 22.02 1.19
C GLU A 438 11.41 21.62 2.64
N PHE A 439 10.41 21.16 3.40
CA PHE A 439 10.62 20.71 4.78
C PHE A 439 11.55 19.49 4.85
N VAL A 440 11.33 18.50 3.99
CA VAL A 440 12.16 17.28 3.93
C VAL A 440 13.60 17.65 3.57
N THR A 441 13.78 18.54 2.60
CA THR A 441 15.10 19.05 2.19
C THR A 441 15.81 19.76 3.35
N MET A 442 15.11 20.69 4.03
CA MET A 442 15.65 21.43 5.18
C MET A 442 16.03 20.51 6.35
N CYS A 443 15.26 19.45 6.60
CA CYS A 443 15.60 18.44 7.60
C CYS A 443 16.93 17.76 7.25
N MET A 444 17.09 17.26 6.02
CA MET A 444 18.32 16.61 5.59
C MET A 444 19.54 17.55 5.64
N ASP A 445 19.39 18.78 5.14
CA ASP A 445 20.47 19.80 5.14
C ASP A 445 20.96 20.14 6.56
N ARG A 446 20.06 20.06 7.55
CA ARG A 446 20.37 20.32 8.97
C ARG A 446 20.67 19.06 9.76
N GLY A 447 20.73 17.89 9.13
CA GLY A 447 20.98 16.61 9.80
C GLY A 447 19.87 16.17 10.76
N VAL A 448 18.64 16.66 10.57
CA VAL A 448 17.44 16.12 11.23
C VAL A 448 17.08 14.81 10.54
N LYS A 449 16.99 13.73 11.32
CA LYS A 449 16.64 12.41 10.80
C LYS A 449 15.15 12.35 10.42
N LEU A 450 14.83 11.53 9.44
CA LEU A 450 13.48 11.35 8.91
C LEU A 450 12.92 9.98 9.32
N ALA A 451 11.76 9.94 9.97
CA ALA A 451 11.06 8.70 10.27
C ALA A 451 9.95 8.47 9.23
N LEU A 452 9.85 7.26 8.69
CA LEU A 452 8.69 6.89 7.89
C LEU A 452 7.57 6.44 8.83
N GLY A 453 6.42 7.11 8.74
CA GLY A 453 5.24 6.77 9.53
C GLY A 453 4.08 6.42 8.63
N GLY A 454 3.53 5.22 8.81
CA GLY A 454 2.27 4.82 8.19
C GLY A 454 1.06 5.49 8.84
N ASP A 455 1.15 5.86 10.13
CA ASP A 455 0.01 6.27 10.98
C ASP A 455 -1.16 5.30 10.77
N ALA A 456 -0.79 4.01 10.82
CA ALA A 456 -1.60 2.94 10.29
C ALA A 456 -2.71 2.58 11.29
N HIS A 457 -3.94 2.85 10.88
CA HIS A 457 -5.17 2.41 11.54
C HIS A 457 -5.82 1.22 10.82
N HIS A 458 -5.37 0.98 9.58
CA HIS A 458 -5.62 -0.21 8.80
C HIS A 458 -4.35 -0.99 8.54
N LEU A 459 -4.48 -2.31 8.41
CA LEU A 459 -3.34 -3.17 8.05
C LEU A 459 -2.75 -2.83 6.69
N LEU A 460 -3.57 -2.35 5.74
CA LEU A 460 -3.10 -2.00 4.40
C LEU A 460 -2.07 -0.86 4.38
N ASP A 461 -2.08 0.00 5.40
CA ASP A 461 -1.17 1.16 5.51
C ASP A 461 0.23 0.78 6.01
N ILE A 462 0.36 -0.33 6.74
CA ILE A 462 1.62 -0.73 7.39
C ILE A 462 2.73 -0.88 6.35
N GLY A 463 3.80 -0.09 6.47
CA GLY A 463 4.93 -0.13 5.54
C GLY A 463 4.55 0.17 4.08
N ASN A 464 3.45 0.88 3.81
CA ASN A 464 3.11 1.32 2.45
C ASN A 464 3.87 2.61 2.08
N PHE A 465 5.19 2.48 1.90
CA PHE A 465 6.10 3.63 1.76
C PHE A 465 6.34 4.14 0.35
N ALA A 466 5.52 3.76 -0.63
CA ALA A 466 5.76 4.13 -2.02
C ALA A 466 5.79 5.66 -2.22
N GLN A 467 4.83 6.38 -1.62
CA GLN A 467 4.79 7.83 -1.67
C GLN A 467 5.92 8.45 -0.83
N HIS A 468 6.23 7.89 0.34
CA HIS A 468 7.35 8.35 1.18
C HIS A 468 8.69 8.28 0.44
N LEU A 469 8.96 7.17 -0.25
CA LEU A 469 10.17 6.99 -1.05
C LEU A 469 10.24 7.95 -2.23
N ALA A 470 9.10 8.22 -2.89
CA ALA A 470 9.03 9.22 -3.96
C ALA A 470 9.33 10.65 -3.44
N ILE A 471 8.85 10.99 -2.23
CA ILE A 471 9.18 12.27 -1.58
C ILE A 471 10.68 12.36 -1.25
N LEU A 472 11.28 11.30 -0.72
CA LEU A 472 12.71 11.24 -0.42
C LEU A 472 13.56 11.38 -1.70
N GLU A 473 13.21 10.66 -2.75
CA GLU A 473 13.88 10.76 -4.06
C GLU A 473 13.78 12.19 -4.62
N ALA A 474 12.59 12.78 -4.61
CA ALA A 474 12.38 14.16 -5.07
C ALA A 474 13.15 15.18 -4.22
N ALA A 475 13.38 14.90 -2.94
CA ALA A 475 14.14 15.76 -2.03
C ALA A 475 15.67 15.61 -2.21
N GLY A 476 16.11 14.67 -3.06
CA GLY A 476 17.52 14.39 -3.29
C GLY A 476 18.17 13.57 -2.17
N ALA A 477 17.41 12.69 -1.51
CA ALA A 477 17.96 11.78 -0.50
C ALA A 477 19.12 10.93 -1.06
N PRO A 478 20.14 10.61 -0.23
CA PRO A 478 21.27 9.80 -0.67
C PRO A 478 20.84 8.37 -1.02
N ALA A 479 21.67 7.69 -1.82
CA ALA A 479 21.43 6.29 -2.18
C ALA A 479 21.42 5.35 -0.96
N ASP A 480 22.27 5.62 0.04
CA ASP A 480 22.20 4.96 1.34
C ASP A 480 21.23 5.72 2.26
N LEU A 481 19.98 5.28 2.29
CA LEU A 481 18.94 5.90 3.10
C LEU A 481 19.24 5.87 4.61
N ASN A 482 20.17 5.04 5.10
CA ASN A 482 20.56 5.04 6.52
C ASN A 482 21.25 6.35 6.95
N GLU A 483 21.78 7.13 6.00
CA GLU A 483 22.35 8.44 6.26
C GLU A 483 21.30 9.47 6.70
N VAL A 484 20.04 9.29 6.30
CA VAL A 484 18.96 10.27 6.55
C VAL A 484 17.81 9.71 7.38
N LEU A 485 17.56 8.40 7.32
CA LEU A 485 16.46 7.79 8.06
C LEU A 485 16.76 7.64 9.55
N PHE A 486 15.73 7.87 10.36
CA PHE A 486 15.73 7.61 11.78
C PHE A 486 15.64 6.11 12.06
N ARG A 487 16.42 5.65 13.04
CA ARG A 487 16.39 4.29 13.56
C ARG A 487 16.40 4.37 15.07
N LEU A 488 15.60 3.53 15.72
CA LEU A 488 15.75 3.36 17.16
C LEU A 488 17.09 2.66 17.41
N GLU A 489 17.93 3.28 18.24
CA GLU A 489 19.16 2.64 18.70
C GLU A 489 18.80 1.40 19.52
N SER A 490 19.60 0.34 19.39
CA SER A 490 19.37 -0.93 20.09
C SER A 490 19.57 -0.76 21.61
N CYS A 491 18.51 -0.35 22.30
CA CYS A 491 18.38 -0.15 23.75
C CYS A 491 19.28 0.95 24.37
N ARG A 492 18.64 1.81 25.18
CA ARG A 492 19.28 2.52 26.30
C ARG A 492 19.40 1.61 27.52
#